data_AF-A0A2E1LSX0-F1
#
_entry.id   AF-A0A2E1LSX0-F1
#
_cell.length_a   1.000
_cell.length_b   1.000
_cell.length_c   1.000
_cell.angle_alpha   90.00
_cell.angle_beta   90.00
_cell.angle_gamma   90.00
#
_symmetry.space_group_name_H-M   'P 1'
#
loop_
_entity.id
_entity.type
_entity.pdbx_description
1 polymer ?
#
loop_
_entity_poly.entity_id
_entity_poly.type
_entity_poly.pdbx_seq_one_letter_code
_entity_poly.pdbx_strand_id
1 'polypeptide(L)'
;MVLAQLFTKATLLAARSIRLILTLAMLSLSSPALMAQDRSDDGWSVCNYTSYIIETAIGHFDEQRTVINGWSRLRPGACEIVLAAPLKPGVHYLHGRSSIAYHDGQRLWRGDVPLCIDPTGSFSVENMPDCSVLGLTNAEFIPVMIEDERSWETLFTETENWNRDKAAAAGVQRLLDSAGVYSGQIDGYIGRSTRRSIGNFLRSKNLDASTSDADLMDILEQTAVQRGRNVGLKFCNRTSHALWAAMARESDGEGESQGWWQIGQDKCVKVIDRPMPDETHFAFAEMQTEDGKLWRLKNGNEPFCLSRAKFVITGRTQCEASAYRTGQFIETAAVVDNSIVVEFFDDDFVDVSHDR
;
A
#
# COMPACT_ATOMS: atom_id res chain seq x y z
N MET A 1 -40.78 -54.27 1.97
CA MET A 1 -40.12 -53.99 3.26
C MET A 1 -40.70 -52.66 3.75
N VAL A 2 -41.78 -52.59 4.55
CA VAL A 2 -42.07 -53.19 5.87
C VAL A 2 -40.90 -52.88 6.84
N LEU A 3 -40.97 -52.18 7.98
CA LEU A 3 -41.97 -51.76 8.99
C LEU A 3 -41.44 -50.40 9.57
N ALA A 4 -42.18 -49.30 9.77
CA ALA A 4 -43.23 -49.02 10.76
C ALA A 4 -42.86 -49.36 12.23
N GLN A 5 -42.85 -48.38 13.13
CA GLN A 5 -43.75 -48.34 14.30
C GLN A 5 -43.53 -47.11 15.21
N LEU A 6 -44.56 -46.26 15.24
CA LEU A 6 -45.02 -45.47 16.38
C LEU A 6 -45.58 -46.40 17.48
N PHE A 7 -45.64 -45.95 18.73
CA PHE A 7 -46.81 -46.07 19.64
C PHE A 7 -46.48 -45.45 21.04
N THR A 8 -47.16 -44.34 21.41
CA THR A 8 -48.15 -44.16 22.53
C THR A 8 -47.67 -44.43 23.97
N LYS A 9 -48.15 -43.85 25.08
CA LYS A 9 -49.29 -42.99 25.50
C LYS A 9 -48.90 -42.52 26.93
N ALA A 10 -49.05 -41.24 27.29
CA ALA A 10 -50.11 -40.68 28.14
C ALA A 10 -50.32 -41.27 29.57
N THR A 11 -50.32 -40.32 30.54
CA THR A 11 -51.22 -40.14 31.71
C THR A 11 -50.71 -40.40 33.14
N LEU A 12 -51.07 -39.43 34.00
CA LEU A 12 -50.84 -39.21 35.43
C LEU A 12 -51.32 -40.33 36.37
N LEU A 13 -50.74 -40.44 37.57
CA LEU A 13 -51.41 -40.12 38.86
C LEU A 13 -50.60 -40.48 40.12
N ALA A 14 -50.80 -39.63 41.12
CA ALA A 14 -50.89 -39.90 42.57
C ALA A 14 -49.62 -39.95 43.44
N ALA A 15 -49.69 -39.04 44.42
CA ALA A 15 -48.80 -38.81 45.54
C ALA A 15 -48.78 -39.95 46.58
N ARG A 16 -47.68 -40.03 47.35
CA ARG A 16 -47.74 -40.25 48.80
C ARG A 16 -46.44 -39.83 49.48
N SER A 17 -46.63 -39.03 50.52
CA SER A 17 -45.64 -38.36 51.35
C SER A 17 -45.04 -39.29 52.40
N ILE A 18 -43.71 -39.26 52.61
CA ILE A 18 -43.06 -39.62 53.88
C ILE A 18 -41.93 -38.61 54.17
N ARG A 19 -41.83 -38.27 55.45
CA ARG A 19 -41.21 -37.09 56.07
C ARG A 19 -39.67 -37.16 56.18
N LEU A 20 -39.08 -35.97 56.05
CA LEU A 20 -38.04 -35.37 56.92
C LEU A 20 -36.70 -36.10 57.11
N ILE A 21 -35.62 -35.49 56.61
CA ILE A 21 -34.41 -35.14 57.38
C ILE A 21 -33.75 -33.93 56.69
N LEU A 22 -33.60 -32.85 57.45
CA LEU A 22 -32.80 -31.68 57.12
C LEU A 22 -31.31 -32.08 57.10
N THR A 23 -30.62 -31.84 56.00
CA THR A 23 -29.18 -31.58 56.00
C THR A 23 -28.89 -30.42 55.05
N LEU A 24 -28.71 -29.25 55.64
CA LEU A 24 -28.26 -28.02 55.00
C LEU A 24 -26.74 -28.16 54.75
N ALA A 25 -26.35 -28.43 53.51
CA ALA A 25 -24.96 -28.30 53.07
C ALA A 25 -24.92 -27.21 51.98
N MET A 26 -24.34 -26.06 52.32
CA MET A 26 -24.11 -24.95 51.40
C MET A 26 -23.25 -25.42 50.22
N LEU A 27 -23.81 -25.41 49.01
CA LEU A 27 -23.02 -25.42 47.79
C LEU A 27 -22.50 -24.00 47.55
N SER A 28 -21.22 -23.77 47.82
CA SER A 28 -20.49 -22.63 47.27
C SER A 28 -20.24 -22.88 45.77
N LEU A 29 -21.13 -22.36 44.91
CA LEU A 29 -20.83 -22.20 43.48
C LEU A 29 -19.78 -21.11 43.34
N SER A 30 -18.50 -21.50 43.31
CA SER A 30 -17.43 -20.66 42.80
C SER A 30 -17.56 -20.60 41.27
N SER A 31 -18.22 -19.55 40.77
CA SER A 31 -18.16 -19.19 39.36
C SER A 31 -16.69 -18.96 38.98
N PRO A 32 -16.14 -19.65 37.95
CA PRO A 32 -14.86 -19.24 37.40
C PRO A 32 -15.09 -17.88 36.74
N ALA A 33 -14.58 -16.81 37.36
CA ALA A 33 -14.42 -15.55 36.67
C ALA A 33 -13.52 -15.83 35.46
N LEU A 34 -14.07 -15.73 34.26
CA LEU A 34 -13.25 -15.50 33.08
C LEU A 34 -12.52 -14.18 33.34
N MET A 35 -11.26 -14.28 33.75
CA MET A 35 -10.32 -13.18 33.64
C MET A 35 -10.23 -12.87 32.15
N ALA A 36 -10.85 -11.76 31.74
CA ALA A 36 -10.44 -11.09 30.52
C ALA A 36 -8.95 -10.77 30.72
N GLN A 37 -8.08 -11.48 30.01
CA GLN A 37 -6.71 -11.04 29.81
C GLN A 37 -6.82 -9.71 29.08
N ASP A 38 -6.67 -8.62 29.83
CA ASP A 38 -6.30 -7.34 29.26
C ASP A 38 -5.07 -7.64 28.40
N ARG A 39 -5.19 -7.47 27.08
CA ARG A 39 -4.00 -7.40 26.23
C ARG A 39 -3.20 -6.25 26.81
N SER A 40 -2.06 -6.54 27.40
CA SER A 40 -1.17 -5.48 27.84
C SER A 40 -0.83 -4.63 26.62
N ASP A 41 -1.13 -3.33 26.68
CA ASP A 41 -0.63 -2.32 25.73
C ASP A 41 0.91 -2.09 25.89
N ASP A 42 1.59 -3.01 26.57
CA ASP A 42 3.02 -3.03 26.83
C ASP A 42 3.74 -3.71 25.65
N GLY A 43 4.75 -3.03 25.12
CA GLY A 43 5.53 -3.44 23.96
C GLY A 43 5.98 -2.25 23.13
N TRP A 44 6.49 -2.54 21.94
CA TRP A 44 6.82 -1.53 20.95
C TRP A 44 5.58 -1.22 20.13
N SER A 45 4.99 -0.06 20.37
CA SER A 45 3.89 0.52 19.60
C SER A 45 4.44 1.34 18.43
N VAL A 46 3.84 1.17 17.26
CA VAL A 46 4.04 2.06 16.13
C VAL A 46 2.73 2.76 15.83
N CYS A 47 2.75 4.08 15.70
CA CYS A 47 1.57 4.88 15.44
C CYS A 47 1.65 5.63 14.12
N ASN A 48 0.54 5.67 13.41
CA ASN A 48 0.44 6.28 12.08
C ASN A 48 -0.19 7.68 12.17
N TYR A 49 0.66 8.71 12.09
CA TYR A 49 0.26 10.12 12.07
C TYR A 49 0.19 10.68 10.65
N THR A 50 0.09 9.80 9.65
CA THR A 50 0.03 10.13 8.22
C THR A 50 -1.36 9.85 7.63
N SER A 51 -1.60 10.30 6.40
CA SER A 51 -2.83 10.07 5.62
C SER A 51 -2.78 8.79 4.83
N TYR A 52 -1.70 8.04 4.97
CA TYR A 52 -1.44 6.82 4.24
C TYR A 52 -1.77 5.64 5.13
N ILE A 53 -2.42 4.62 4.58
CA ILE A 53 -2.36 3.28 5.13
C ILE A 53 -0.91 2.83 4.97
N ILE A 54 -0.27 2.48 6.07
CA ILE A 54 1.12 2.05 6.12
C ILE A 54 1.17 0.55 6.35
N GLU A 55 1.97 -0.14 5.56
CA GLU A 55 2.45 -1.49 5.83
C GLU A 55 3.86 -1.37 6.40
N THR A 56 4.09 -1.94 7.58
CA THR A 56 5.40 -1.88 8.24
C THR A 56 5.97 -3.27 8.52
N ALA A 57 7.29 -3.37 8.40
CA ALA A 57 8.07 -4.51 8.85
C ALA A 57 9.05 -4.03 9.92
N ILE A 58 9.30 -4.89 10.91
CA ILE A 58 10.29 -4.65 11.96
C ILE A 58 11.38 -5.71 11.95
N GLY A 59 12.60 -5.33 12.28
CA GLY A 59 13.69 -6.23 12.60
C GLY A 59 14.04 -6.14 14.08
N HIS A 60 14.27 -7.26 14.73
CA HIS A 60 14.66 -7.31 16.14
C HIS A 60 15.64 -8.47 16.37
N PHE A 61 16.45 -8.37 17.43
CA PHE A 61 17.43 -9.39 17.75
C PHE A 61 16.85 -10.46 18.67
N ASP A 62 16.81 -11.69 18.19
CA ASP A 62 16.36 -12.85 18.95
C ASP A 62 17.32 -14.03 18.89
N GLU A 63 17.63 -14.60 20.06
CA GLU A 63 18.54 -15.76 20.22
C GLU A 63 19.74 -15.81 19.26
N GLN A 64 20.52 -14.71 19.19
CA GLN A 64 21.71 -14.51 18.34
C GLN A 64 21.47 -14.20 16.85
N ARG A 65 20.23 -13.96 16.46
CA ARG A 65 19.84 -13.74 15.07
C ARG A 65 18.95 -12.51 14.93
N THR A 66 18.98 -11.87 13.77
CA THR A 66 18.04 -10.79 13.46
C THR A 66 16.81 -11.40 12.81
N VAL A 67 15.65 -11.27 13.45
CA VAL A 67 14.37 -11.74 12.92
C VAL A 67 13.58 -10.55 12.40
N ILE A 68 13.11 -10.64 11.16
CA ILE A 68 12.25 -9.65 10.52
C ILE A 68 10.81 -10.16 10.55
N ASN A 69 9.91 -9.37 11.12
CA ASN A 69 8.48 -9.61 11.12
C ASN A 69 7.78 -8.53 10.28
N GLY A 70 6.79 -8.92 9.50
CA GLY A 70 5.94 -8.00 8.74
C GLY A 70 4.80 -8.75 8.09
N TRP A 71 3.95 -8.16 7.27
CA TRP A 71 3.61 -6.75 7.30
C TRP A 71 2.55 -6.51 8.38
N SER A 72 2.83 -5.60 9.31
CA SER A 72 1.80 -5.02 10.17
C SER A 72 1.16 -3.85 9.45
N ARG A 73 -0.17 -3.80 9.39
CA ARG A 73 -0.91 -2.75 8.66
C ARG A 73 -1.47 -1.72 9.63
N LEU A 74 -1.16 -0.45 9.42
CA LEU A 74 -1.62 0.67 10.22
C LEU A 74 -2.48 1.61 9.38
N ARG A 75 -3.74 1.77 9.78
CA ARG A 75 -4.62 2.80 9.20
C ARG A 75 -4.19 4.20 9.64
N PRO A 76 -4.50 5.25 8.86
CA PRO A 76 -4.34 6.64 9.30
C PRO A 76 -4.94 6.87 10.69
N GLY A 77 -4.14 7.38 11.63
CA GLY A 77 -4.53 7.64 13.02
C GLY A 77 -4.49 6.45 13.98
N ALA A 78 -4.19 5.24 13.51
CA ALA A 78 -4.11 4.02 14.32
C ALA A 78 -2.72 3.79 14.92
N CYS A 79 -2.66 3.01 16.00
CA CYS A 79 -1.44 2.49 16.60
C CYS A 79 -1.53 0.97 16.69
N GLU A 80 -0.42 0.28 16.48
CA GLU A 80 -0.32 -1.17 16.56
C GLU A 80 0.92 -1.57 17.37
N ILE A 81 0.78 -2.56 18.26
CA ILE A 81 1.92 -3.19 18.93
C ILE A 81 2.60 -4.13 17.94
N VAL A 82 3.77 -3.73 17.45
CA VAL A 82 4.55 -4.48 16.44
C VAL A 82 5.48 -5.52 17.08
N LEU A 83 5.84 -5.33 18.35
CA LEU A 83 6.62 -6.27 19.15
C LEU A 83 6.11 -6.25 20.60
N ALA A 84 5.70 -7.39 21.13
CA ALA A 84 5.20 -7.47 22.50
C ALA A 84 6.35 -7.36 23.53
N ALA A 85 6.05 -6.83 24.72
CA ALA A 85 6.98 -6.86 25.85
C ALA A 85 7.27 -8.30 26.34
N PRO A 86 8.42 -8.56 26.99
CA PRO A 86 9.49 -7.61 27.30
C PRO A 86 10.40 -7.32 26.09
N LEU A 87 10.65 -6.04 25.85
CA LEU A 87 11.57 -5.56 24.82
C LEU A 87 13.01 -5.71 25.31
N LYS A 88 13.92 -6.08 24.41
CA LYS A 88 15.37 -6.12 24.73
C LYS A 88 15.97 -4.75 24.43
N PRO A 89 16.58 -4.03 25.39
CA PRO A 89 17.15 -2.72 25.09
C PRO A 89 18.23 -2.81 24.01
N GLY A 90 18.19 -1.90 23.04
CA GLY A 90 19.11 -1.87 21.91
C GLY A 90 18.48 -1.50 20.57
N VAL A 91 19.25 -1.71 19.50
CA VAL A 91 18.84 -1.36 18.14
C VAL A 91 17.84 -2.37 17.60
N HIS A 92 16.68 -1.85 17.23
CA HIS A 92 15.67 -2.48 16.41
C HIS A 92 15.66 -1.81 15.05
N TYR A 93 14.89 -2.37 14.12
CA TYR A 93 14.83 -1.90 12.75
C TYR A 93 13.36 -1.68 12.37
N LEU A 94 13.06 -0.58 11.70
CA LEU A 94 11.72 -0.25 11.21
C LEU A 94 11.76 0.09 9.72
N HIS A 95 10.88 -0.53 8.96
CA HIS A 95 10.65 -0.18 7.56
C HIS A 95 9.15 0.04 7.35
N GLY A 96 8.78 1.10 6.64
CA GLY A 96 7.39 1.41 6.29
C GLY A 96 7.22 1.66 4.81
N ARG A 97 6.10 1.21 4.24
CA ARG A 97 5.66 1.58 2.90
C ARG A 97 4.18 1.90 2.90
N SER A 98 3.74 2.83 2.06
CA SER A 98 2.30 3.10 1.92
C SER A 98 1.61 1.98 1.15
N SER A 99 0.29 1.88 1.29
CA SER A 99 -0.53 1.10 0.37
C SER A 99 -0.31 1.56 -1.09
N ILE A 100 -0.50 0.63 -2.02
CA ILE A 100 -0.50 0.92 -3.47
C ILE A 100 -1.80 1.57 -3.96
N ALA A 101 -2.72 1.87 -3.04
CA ALA A 101 -4.01 2.50 -3.32
C ALA A 101 -3.88 3.96 -3.81
N TYR A 102 -2.77 4.62 -3.53
CA TYR A 102 -2.62 6.07 -3.69
C TYR A 102 -2.08 6.50 -5.05
N HIS A 103 -2.48 7.70 -5.47
CA HIS A 103 -2.16 8.28 -6.79
C HIS A 103 -0.76 8.90 -6.95
N ASP A 104 0.04 8.94 -5.90
CA ASP A 104 1.38 9.52 -5.91
C ASP A 104 2.49 8.44 -5.87
N GLY A 105 2.10 7.20 -6.14
CA GLY A 105 2.95 6.02 -6.00
C GLY A 105 3.12 5.59 -4.54
N GLN A 106 3.89 4.53 -4.34
CA GLN A 106 4.17 4.01 -3.01
C GLN A 106 5.22 4.90 -2.30
N ARG A 107 4.85 5.45 -1.15
CA ARG A 107 5.78 6.16 -0.27
C ARG A 107 6.56 5.16 0.58
N LEU A 108 7.82 5.48 0.84
CA LEU A 108 8.73 4.65 1.64
C LEU A 108 9.25 5.47 2.83
N TRP A 109 9.14 4.90 4.02
CA TRP A 109 9.82 5.32 5.24
C TRP A 109 10.95 4.32 5.48
N ARG A 110 12.15 4.66 5.02
CA ARG A 110 13.32 3.78 4.97
C ARG A 110 14.56 4.47 5.55
N GLY A 111 15.47 3.65 6.05
CA GLY A 111 16.80 4.07 6.49
C GLY A 111 17.84 3.65 5.47
N ASP A 112 18.97 3.13 5.95
CA ASP A 112 20.10 2.69 5.14
C ASP A 112 20.53 1.25 5.42
N VAL A 113 19.86 0.54 6.33
CA VAL A 113 20.22 -0.84 6.71
C VAL A 113 19.45 -1.85 5.85
N PRO A 114 20.11 -2.59 4.94
CA PRO A 114 19.43 -3.57 4.10
C PRO A 114 19.11 -4.84 4.89
N LEU A 115 17.83 -5.23 4.93
CA LEU A 115 17.34 -6.48 5.50
C LEU A 115 16.35 -7.17 4.55
N CYS A 116 16.18 -8.48 4.70
CA CYS A 116 15.28 -9.26 3.87
C CYS A 116 13.81 -9.15 4.28
N ILE A 117 12.93 -8.93 3.31
CA ILE A 117 11.47 -8.90 3.48
C ILE A 117 10.77 -9.83 2.48
N ASP A 118 9.63 -10.38 2.86
CA ASP A 118 8.69 -11.00 1.92
C ASP A 118 7.70 -9.93 1.41
N PRO A 119 7.61 -9.67 0.10
CA PRO A 119 6.71 -8.63 -0.42
C PRO A 119 5.23 -9.04 -0.46
N THR A 120 4.88 -10.32 -0.26
CA THR A 120 3.58 -10.89 -0.64
C THR A 120 2.54 -10.96 0.47
N GLY A 121 2.94 -11.03 1.74
CA GLY A 121 2.02 -11.24 2.86
C GLY A 121 2.70 -11.14 4.21
N SER A 122 2.01 -11.54 5.27
CA SER A 122 2.60 -11.60 6.61
C SER A 122 3.70 -12.68 6.67
N PHE A 123 4.83 -12.36 7.28
CA PHE A 123 6.03 -13.18 7.34
C PHE A 123 6.77 -12.98 8.68
N SER A 124 7.56 -13.99 9.02
CA SER A 124 8.60 -13.93 10.05
C SER A 124 9.79 -14.71 9.51
N VAL A 125 10.90 -14.02 9.25
CA VAL A 125 12.08 -14.60 8.60
C VAL A 125 13.35 -14.17 9.32
N GLU A 126 14.32 -15.08 9.35
CA GLU A 126 15.68 -14.76 9.78
C GLU A 126 16.41 -13.96 8.69
N ASN A 127 17.11 -12.90 9.08
CA ASN A 127 17.89 -12.10 8.14
C ASN A 127 19.05 -12.93 7.57
N MET A 128 19.29 -12.81 6.27
CA MET A 128 20.40 -13.49 5.59
C MET A 128 21.20 -12.50 4.72
N PRO A 129 22.46 -12.82 4.37
CA PRO A 129 23.24 -11.97 3.48
C PRO A 129 22.67 -11.85 2.06
N ASP A 130 21.98 -12.88 1.57
CA ASP A 130 21.35 -12.89 0.24
C ASP A 130 19.87 -13.25 0.34
N CYS A 131 19.02 -12.24 0.15
CA CYS A 131 17.57 -12.41 0.21
C CYS A 131 17.01 -13.22 -0.97
N SER A 132 17.69 -13.20 -2.11
CA SER A 132 17.16 -13.76 -3.36
C SER A 132 17.01 -15.29 -3.31
N VAL A 133 17.82 -15.96 -2.47
CA VAL A 133 17.83 -17.43 -2.30
C VAL A 133 16.47 -17.99 -1.89
N LEU A 134 15.69 -17.24 -1.10
CA LEU A 134 14.35 -17.63 -0.66
C LEU A 134 13.23 -16.85 -1.37
N GLY A 135 13.55 -16.14 -2.46
CA GLY A 135 12.59 -15.26 -3.13
C GLY A 135 12.23 -14.01 -2.33
N LEU A 136 13.02 -13.67 -1.30
CA LEU A 136 12.88 -12.44 -0.53
C LEU A 136 13.52 -11.27 -1.28
N THR A 137 13.14 -10.06 -0.89
CA THR A 137 13.70 -8.82 -1.46
C THR A 137 14.41 -8.01 -0.39
N ASN A 138 15.43 -7.25 -0.79
CA ASN A 138 16.06 -6.28 0.09
C ASN A 138 15.14 -5.08 0.31
N ALA A 139 14.97 -4.68 1.56
CA ALA A 139 14.41 -3.39 1.94
C ALA A 139 15.33 -2.69 2.93
N GLU A 140 15.31 -1.35 2.90
CA GLU A 140 16.15 -0.54 3.77
C GLU A 140 15.38 -0.12 5.03
N PHE A 141 15.95 -0.40 6.19
CA PHE A 141 15.33 -0.17 7.49
C PHE A 141 16.01 0.98 8.22
N ILE A 142 15.21 1.69 9.01
CA ILE A 142 15.63 2.73 9.95
C ILE A 142 16.01 2.06 11.28
N PRO A 143 17.21 2.29 11.83
CA PRO A 143 17.54 1.84 13.17
C PRO A 143 16.75 2.64 14.22
N VAL A 144 16.10 1.94 15.15
CA VAL A 144 15.34 2.50 16.28
C VAL A 144 15.99 2.01 17.57
N MET A 145 16.50 2.93 18.37
CA MET A 145 17.07 2.61 19.68
C MET A 145 15.94 2.48 20.69
N ILE A 146 15.70 1.28 21.21
CA ILE A 146 14.72 1.03 22.28
C ILE A 146 15.46 0.93 23.60
N GLU A 147 15.04 1.71 24.60
CA GLU A 147 15.70 1.76 25.91
C GLU A 147 14.84 1.17 27.04
N ASP A 148 13.51 1.18 26.88
CA ASP A 148 12.54 0.71 27.88
C ASP A 148 12.06 -0.71 27.53
N GLU A 149 12.22 -1.65 28.47
CA GLU A 149 11.84 -3.07 28.29
C GLU A 149 10.32 -3.29 28.29
N ARG A 150 9.54 -2.32 28.77
CA ARG A 150 8.10 -2.46 28.94
C ARG A 150 7.33 -1.77 27.83
N SER A 151 7.69 -0.55 27.46
CA SER A 151 6.92 0.22 26.48
C SER A 151 7.79 1.19 25.69
N TRP A 152 7.65 1.16 24.36
CA TRP A 152 8.31 2.09 23.46
C TRP A 152 7.34 2.52 22.36
N GLU A 153 7.40 3.78 21.93
CA GLU A 153 6.55 4.30 20.86
C GLU A 153 7.39 4.83 19.70
N THR A 154 6.96 4.58 18.47
CA THR A 154 7.54 5.18 17.27
C THR A 154 6.45 5.69 16.34
N LEU A 155 6.68 6.87 15.76
CA LEU A 155 5.68 7.56 14.96
C LEU A 155 6.07 7.54 13.49
N PHE A 156 5.12 7.14 12.63
CA PHE A 156 5.18 7.51 11.22
C PHE A 156 4.56 8.89 11.06
N THR A 157 5.34 9.83 10.51
CA THR A 157 4.90 11.19 10.22
C THR A 157 5.04 11.51 8.74
N GLU A 158 4.35 12.57 8.30
CA GLU A 158 4.55 13.18 6.98
C GLU A 158 4.87 14.67 7.11
N THR A 159 4.97 15.39 6.00
CA THR A 159 5.31 16.81 5.98
C THR A 159 4.35 17.63 6.83
N GLU A 160 3.07 17.30 6.74
CA GLU A 160 2.03 17.89 7.56
C GLU A 160 2.09 17.32 8.99
N ASN A 161 2.12 18.23 9.97
CA ASN A 161 2.14 17.85 11.37
C ASN A 161 0.70 17.62 11.89
N TRP A 162 0.21 16.40 11.77
CA TRP A 162 -1.12 16.03 12.23
C TRP A 162 -1.08 15.39 13.62
N ASN A 163 -2.21 15.43 14.31
CA ASN A 163 -2.49 14.48 15.38
C ASN A 163 -3.23 13.26 14.80
N ARG A 164 -3.44 12.22 15.61
CA ARG A 164 -4.09 10.98 15.16
C ARG A 164 -5.47 11.18 14.53
N ASP A 165 -6.34 11.97 15.15
CA ASP A 165 -7.69 12.19 14.63
C ASP A 165 -7.67 12.92 13.28
N LYS A 166 -6.80 13.92 13.16
CA LYS A 166 -6.63 14.67 11.91
C LYS A 166 -5.99 13.82 10.82
N ALA A 167 -5.06 12.94 11.18
CA ALA A 167 -4.48 11.94 10.28
C ALA A 167 -5.54 10.96 9.77
N ALA A 168 -6.41 10.45 10.65
CA ALA A 168 -7.54 9.61 10.27
C ALA A 168 -8.47 10.33 9.29
N ALA A 169 -8.90 11.55 9.60
CA ALA A 169 -9.75 12.34 8.73
C ALA A 169 -9.10 12.63 7.36
N ALA A 170 -7.82 13.00 7.34
CA ALA A 170 -7.07 13.23 6.11
C ALA A 170 -6.89 11.94 5.30
N GLY A 171 -6.72 10.80 5.97
CA GLY A 171 -6.70 9.47 5.37
C GLY A 171 -7.99 9.15 4.62
N VAL A 172 -9.15 9.44 5.21
CA VAL A 172 -10.46 9.28 4.53
C VAL A 172 -10.52 10.18 3.29
N GLN A 173 -10.13 11.45 3.38
CA GLN A 173 -10.13 12.37 2.24
C GLN A 173 -9.22 11.86 1.10
N ARG A 174 -8.00 11.43 1.42
CA ARG A 174 -7.04 10.90 0.44
C ARG A 174 -7.54 9.63 -0.23
N LEU A 175 -8.17 8.73 0.53
CA LEU A 175 -8.74 7.50 0.00
C LEU A 175 -9.99 7.74 -0.85
N LEU A 176 -10.82 8.74 -0.51
CA LEU A 176 -11.94 9.17 -1.35
C LEU A 176 -11.46 9.70 -2.71
N ASP A 177 -10.37 10.47 -2.73
CA ASP A 177 -9.74 10.94 -3.96
C ASP A 177 -9.20 9.77 -4.77
N SER A 178 -8.46 8.87 -4.12
CA SER A 178 -7.84 7.69 -4.74
C SER A 178 -8.86 6.69 -5.30
N ALA A 179 -10.01 6.54 -4.63
CA ALA A 179 -11.13 5.74 -5.11
C ALA A 179 -11.93 6.44 -6.22
N GLY A 180 -11.62 7.72 -6.50
CA GLY A 180 -12.34 8.61 -7.41
C GLY A 180 -13.80 8.82 -7.01
N VAL A 181 -14.05 8.88 -5.71
CA VAL A 181 -15.35 9.18 -5.09
C VAL A 181 -15.52 10.69 -4.91
N TYR A 182 -14.46 11.36 -4.46
CA TYR A 182 -14.46 12.81 -4.24
C TYR A 182 -13.04 13.37 -4.24
N SER A 183 -12.78 14.32 -5.14
CA SER A 183 -11.53 15.06 -5.18
C SER A 183 -11.70 16.43 -4.50
N GLY A 184 -10.88 16.70 -3.49
CA GLY A 184 -10.93 17.91 -2.68
C GLY A 184 -9.64 18.10 -1.89
N GLN A 185 -9.58 19.12 -1.03
CA GLN A 185 -8.41 19.33 -0.18
C GLN A 185 -8.26 18.19 0.84
N ILE A 186 -7.02 17.75 1.04
CA ILE A 186 -6.63 16.78 2.07
C ILE A 186 -6.10 17.59 3.25
N ASP A 187 -7.01 18.11 4.06
CA ASP A 187 -6.74 19.05 5.15
C ASP A 187 -7.07 18.46 6.54
N GLY A 188 -7.63 17.24 6.59
CA GLY A 188 -8.08 16.57 7.80
C GLY A 188 -9.39 17.13 8.37
N TYR A 189 -10.13 17.97 7.61
CA TYR A 189 -11.43 18.49 8.02
C TYR A 189 -12.55 17.87 7.17
N ILE A 190 -13.29 16.93 7.77
CA ILE A 190 -14.45 16.33 7.11
C ILE A 190 -15.57 17.39 7.03
N GLY A 191 -15.72 18.03 5.87
CA GLY A 191 -16.70 19.07 5.58
C GLY A 191 -18.07 18.52 5.14
N ARG A 192 -19.00 19.42 4.77
CA ARG A 192 -20.33 19.03 4.27
C ARG A 192 -20.25 18.25 2.94
N SER A 193 -19.37 18.67 2.03
CA SER A 193 -19.12 17.98 0.76
C SER A 193 -18.57 16.57 0.98
N THR A 194 -17.53 16.44 1.81
CA THR A 194 -16.90 15.16 2.14
C THR A 194 -17.91 14.19 2.77
N ARG A 195 -18.69 14.62 3.77
CA ARG A 195 -19.75 13.77 4.37
C ARG A 195 -20.80 13.31 3.35
N ARG A 196 -21.23 14.22 2.46
CA ARG A 196 -22.19 13.88 1.40
C ARG A 196 -21.61 12.83 0.45
N SER A 197 -20.34 12.96 0.07
CA SER A 197 -19.66 12.00 -0.79
C SER A 197 -19.49 10.64 -0.11
N ILE A 198 -19.12 10.61 1.18
CA ILE A 198 -19.07 9.37 1.98
C ILE A 198 -20.44 8.69 1.99
N GLY A 199 -21.52 9.43 2.30
CA GLY A 199 -22.87 8.86 2.31
C GLY A 199 -23.33 8.35 0.95
N ASN A 200 -22.97 9.02 -0.15
CA ASN A 200 -23.22 8.53 -1.50
C ASN A 200 -22.45 7.25 -1.81
N PHE A 201 -21.19 7.16 -1.38
CA PHE A 201 -20.34 5.99 -1.57
C PHE A 201 -20.84 4.78 -0.78
N LEU A 202 -21.18 4.96 0.51
CA LEU A 202 -21.75 3.89 1.31
C LEU A 202 -23.02 3.34 0.67
N ARG A 203 -23.92 4.21 0.20
CA ARG A 203 -25.12 3.80 -0.55
C ARG A 203 -24.80 3.04 -1.84
N SER A 204 -23.82 3.50 -2.63
CA SER A 204 -23.48 2.81 -3.89
C SER A 204 -22.85 1.43 -3.66
N LYS A 205 -22.25 1.22 -2.48
CA LYS A 205 -21.72 -0.08 -2.03
C LYS A 205 -22.71 -0.91 -1.21
N ASN A 206 -23.95 -0.44 -1.02
CA ASN A 206 -24.96 -1.06 -0.16
C ASN A 206 -24.48 -1.26 1.30
N LEU A 207 -23.75 -0.29 1.84
CA LEU A 207 -23.23 -0.27 3.20
C LEU A 207 -24.08 0.61 4.12
N ASP A 208 -24.07 0.29 5.42
CA ASP A 208 -24.81 1.05 6.42
C ASP A 208 -24.16 2.41 6.70
N ALA A 209 -24.97 3.42 7.04
CA ALA A 209 -24.47 4.77 7.36
C ALA A 209 -23.66 4.82 8.67
N SER A 210 -23.76 3.79 9.52
CA SER A 210 -23.00 3.60 10.76
C SER A 210 -21.67 2.85 10.56
N THR A 211 -21.28 2.55 9.32
CA THR A 211 -19.96 1.97 8.98
C THR A 211 -18.85 2.77 9.67
N SER A 212 -17.95 2.08 10.37
CA SER A 212 -16.86 2.74 11.09
C SER A 212 -15.88 3.40 10.13
N ASP A 213 -15.14 4.42 10.59
CA ASP A 213 -14.10 5.04 9.76
C ASP A 213 -13.02 4.03 9.34
N ALA A 214 -12.72 3.04 10.21
CA ALA A 214 -11.77 1.98 9.90
C ALA A 214 -12.25 1.09 8.74
N ASP A 215 -13.51 0.65 8.78
CA ASP A 215 -14.11 -0.15 7.71
C ASP A 215 -14.26 0.68 6.41
N LEU A 216 -14.65 1.95 6.54
CA LEU A 216 -14.73 2.88 5.41
C LEU A 216 -13.36 3.01 4.72
N MET A 217 -12.28 3.20 5.48
CA MET A 217 -10.92 3.27 4.93
C MET A 217 -10.54 1.98 4.19
N ASP A 218 -10.81 0.81 4.76
CA ASP A 218 -10.48 -0.47 4.13
C ASP A 218 -11.24 -0.68 2.81
N ILE A 219 -12.52 -0.29 2.78
CA ILE A 219 -13.35 -0.43 1.57
C ILE A 219 -12.94 0.60 0.50
N LEU A 220 -12.59 1.82 0.91
CA LEU A 220 -12.05 2.83 -0.01
C LEU A 220 -10.70 2.41 -0.57
N GLU A 221 -9.80 1.87 0.26
CA GLU A 221 -8.51 1.34 -0.18
C GLU A 221 -8.70 0.25 -1.23
N GLN A 222 -9.51 -0.78 -0.94
CA GLN A 222 -9.79 -1.84 -1.90
C GLN A 222 -10.42 -1.30 -3.20
N THR A 223 -11.31 -0.32 -3.09
CA THR A 223 -11.92 0.34 -4.25
C THR A 223 -10.86 1.09 -5.08
N ALA A 224 -9.95 1.81 -4.43
CA ALA A 224 -8.86 2.53 -5.07
C ALA A 224 -7.85 1.58 -5.74
N VAL A 225 -7.46 0.50 -5.05
CA VAL A 225 -6.59 -0.55 -5.62
C VAL A 225 -7.24 -1.17 -6.87
N GLN A 226 -8.51 -1.55 -6.79
CA GLN A 226 -9.20 -2.17 -7.91
C GLN A 226 -9.40 -1.22 -9.08
N ARG A 227 -9.75 0.05 -8.81
CA ARG A 227 -9.83 1.10 -9.83
C ARG A 227 -8.47 1.28 -10.49
N GLY A 228 -7.41 1.46 -9.71
CA GLY A 228 -6.05 1.67 -10.19
C GLY A 228 -5.45 0.49 -10.95
N ARG A 229 -6.05 -0.70 -10.96
CA ARG A 229 -5.64 -1.82 -11.84
C ARG A 229 -6.10 -1.63 -13.28
N ASN A 230 -7.19 -0.89 -13.47
CA ASN A 230 -7.93 -0.80 -14.72
C ASN A 230 -7.99 0.62 -15.29
N VAL A 231 -7.23 1.58 -14.73
CA VAL A 231 -7.20 2.97 -15.22
C VAL A 231 -5.76 3.46 -15.28
N GLY A 232 -5.50 4.41 -16.18
CA GLY A 232 -4.22 5.10 -16.28
C GLY A 232 -3.25 4.48 -17.29
N LEU A 233 -2.02 5.00 -17.28
CA LEU A 233 -0.94 4.61 -18.17
C LEU A 233 0.03 3.69 -17.42
N LYS A 234 0.30 2.51 -17.98
CA LYS A 234 1.27 1.56 -17.45
C LYS A 234 2.37 1.32 -18.47
N PHE A 235 3.62 1.38 -18.02
CA PHE A 235 4.78 0.96 -18.80
C PHE A 235 5.24 -0.41 -18.32
N CYS A 236 5.44 -1.35 -19.24
CA CYS A 236 5.92 -2.69 -18.97
C CYS A 236 7.20 -2.94 -19.75
N ASN A 237 8.25 -3.30 -19.03
CA ASN A 237 9.51 -3.70 -19.62
C ASN A 237 9.50 -5.20 -19.91
N ARG A 238 9.55 -5.56 -21.19
CA ARG A 238 9.67 -6.94 -21.72
C ARG A 238 11.03 -7.17 -22.38
N THR A 239 11.98 -6.24 -22.19
CA THR A 239 13.34 -6.37 -22.69
C THR A 239 14.20 -7.17 -21.72
N SER A 240 15.37 -7.57 -22.21
CA SER A 240 16.39 -8.26 -21.42
C SER A 240 17.17 -7.37 -20.43
N HIS A 241 16.92 -6.05 -20.42
CA HIS A 241 17.68 -5.08 -19.63
C HIS A 241 16.78 -4.13 -18.85
N ALA A 242 17.26 -3.56 -17.75
CA ALA A 242 16.55 -2.46 -17.10
C ALA A 242 16.50 -1.23 -18.02
N LEU A 243 15.33 -0.58 -18.10
CA LEU A 243 15.14 0.60 -18.94
C LEU A 243 14.71 1.82 -18.12
N TRP A 244 14.97 2.99 -18.67
CA TRP A 244 14.51 4.28 -18.17
C TRP A 244 13.46 4.82 -19.14
N ALA A 245 12.26 5.07 -18.64
CA ALA A 245 11.16 5.56 -19.45
C ALA A 245 10.70 6.96 -19.02
N ALA A 246 10.12 7.68 -19.97
CA ALA A 246 9.48 8.96 -19.81
C ALA A 246 8.15 8.96 -20.60
N MET A 247 7.23 9.83 -20.19
CA MET A 247 5.95 10.02 -20.89
C MET A 247 5.80 11.48 -21.28
N ALA A 248 5.03 11.75 -22.31
CA ALA A 248 4.55 13.08 -22.60
C ALA A 248 3.06 13.06 -22.93
N ARG A 249 2.41 14.20 -22.76
CA ARG A 249 1.01 14.42 -23.10
C ARG A 249 0.88 15.77 -23.78
N GLU A 250 -0.12 15.89 -24.63
CA GLU A 250 -0.48 17.13 -25.29
C GLU A 250 -1.96 17.38 -25.13
N SER A 251 -2.31 18.50 -24.51
CA SER A 251 -3.68 18.93 -24.26
C SER A 251 -3.79 20.40 -24.60
N ASP A 252 -4.78 20.77 -25.43
CA ASP A 252 -5.01 22.16 -25.88
C ASP A 252 -3.77 22.88 -26.47
N GLY A 253 -2.85 22.12 -27.09
CA GLY A 253 -1.61 22.64 -27.66
C GLY A 253 -0.49 22.93 -26.65
N GLU A 254 -0.71 22.61 -25.37
CA GLU A 254 0.31 22.63 -24.33
C GLU A 254 0.88 21.21 -24.15
N GLY A 255 2.14 21.03 -24.53
CA GLY A 255 2.87 19.80 -24.30
C GLY A 255 3.46 19.75 -22.89
N GLU A 256 3.40 18.60 -22.24
CA GLU A 256 4.09 18.35 -20.98
C GLU A 256 4.78 16.99 -21.02
N SER A 257 6.01 16.94 -20.54
CA SER A 257 6.81 15.71 -20.47
C SER A 257 7.28 15.44 -19.04
N GLN A 258 7.30 14.18 -18.65
CA GLN A 258 7.62 13.75 -17.30
C GLN A 258 8.49 12.49 -17.34
N GLY A 259 9.33 12.30 -16.32
CA GLY A 259 10.24 11.17 -16.20
C GLY A 259 11.16 11.33 -14.99
N TRP A 260 12.10 10.44 -14.68
CA TRP A 260 12.29 9.12 -15.27
C TRP A 260 11.67 8.05 -14.38
N TRP A 261 11.08 7.04 -15.01
CA TRP A 261 10.73 5.80 -14.35
C TRP A 261 11.78 4.74 -14.68
N GLN A 262 12.43 4.19 -13.67
CA GLN A 262 13.28 3.01 -13.83
C GLN A 262 12.40 1.75 -13.80
N ILE A 263 12.54 0.90 -14.81
CA ILE A 263 11.74 -0.31 -14.95
C ILE A 263 12.70 -1.49 -15.10
N GLY A 264 12.76 -2.34 -14.07
CA GLY A 264 13.51 -3.59 -14.12
C GLY A 264 12.96 -4.57 -15.17
N GLN A 265 13.76 -5.56 -15.53
CA GLN A 265 13.36 -6.64 -16.44
C GLN A 265 12.07 -7.31 -15.96
N ASP A 266 11.15 -7.55 -16.91
CA ASP A 266 9.83 -8.17 -16.67
C ASP A 266 8.96 -7.46 -15.62
N LYS A 267 9.26 -6.20 -15.30
CA LYS A 267 8.47 -5.37 -14.39
C LYS A 267 7.59 -4.40 -15.16
N CYS A 268 6.50 -3.99 -14.51
CA CYS A 268 5.68 -2.88 -14.96
C CYS A 268 5.62 -1.81 -13.87
N VAL A 269 5.50 -0.55 -14.29
CA VAL A 269 5.25 0.60 -13.41
C VAL A 269 4.01 1.35 -13.88
N LYS A 270 3.25 1.89 -12.93
CA LYS A 270 2.18 2.83 -13.23
C LYS A 270 2.79 4.22 -13.41
N VAL A 271 2.55 4.81 -14.57
CA VAL A 271 3.02 6.14 -14.96
C VAL A 271 1.96 7.17 -14.65
N ILE A 272 0.70 6.86 -14.99
CA ILE A 272 -0.50 7.60 -14.61
C ILE A 272 -1.41 6.61 -13.90
N ASP A 273 -1.95 6.96 -12.75
CA ASP A 273 -2.85 6.10 -11.96
C ASP A 273 -4.26 6.68 -11.80
N ARG A 274 -4.56 7.72 -12.57
CA ARG A 274 -5.88 8.35 -12.68
C ARG A 274 -6.50 8.00 -14.03
N PRO A 275 -7.84 8.06 -14.15
CA PRO A 275 -8.48 7.98 -15.46
C PRO A 275 -7.88 9.02 -16.40
N MET A 276 -7.54 8.57 -17.59
CA MET A 276 -6.92 9.42 -18.60
C MET A 276 -8.04 10.16 -19.35
N PRO A 277 -8.04 11.50 -19.38
CA PRO A 277 -8.83 12.23 -20.36
C PRO A 277 -8.40 11.82 -21.78
N ASP A 278 -9.27 12.08 -22.76
CA ASP A 278 -9.02 11.80 -24.18
C ASP A 278 -7.97 12.77 -24.75
N GLU A 279 -6.73 12.61 -24.30
CA GLU A 279 -5.54 13.36 -24.70
C GLU A 279 -4.58 12.43 -25.44
N THR A 280 -3.77 12.99 -26.34
CA THR A 280 -2.70 12.22 -26.99
C THR A 280 -1.54 12.03 -26.02
N HIS A 281 -1.10 10.79 -25.87
CA HIS A 281 -0.02 10.41 -24.99
C HIS A 281 1.15 9.87 -25.80
N PHE A 282 2.35 10.08 -25.27
CA PHE A 282 3.60 9.70 -25.91
C PHE A 282 4.50 8.99 -24.90
N ALA A 283 5.32 8.06 -25.40
CA ALA A 283 6.29 7.32 -24.62
C ALA A 283 7.71 7.54 -25.16
N PHE A 284 8.67 7.57 -24.25
CA PHE A 284 10.09 7.54 -24.54
C PHE A 284 10.73 6.50 -23.64
N ALA A 285 11.70 5.74 -24.15
CA ALA A 285 12.51 4.87 -23.32
C ALA A 285 13.94 4.77 -23.86
N GLU A 286 14.88 4.64 -22.94
CA GLU A 286 16.27 4.33 -23.22
C GLU A 286 16.80 3.30 -22.22
N MET A 287 17.72 2.45 -22.68
CA MET A 287 18.38 1.46 -21.83
C MET A 287 19.87 1.42 -22.13
N GLN A 288 20.65 1.08 -21.10
CA GLN A 288 22.09 0.88 -21.24
C GLN A 288 22.37 -0.61 -21.15
N THR A 289 23.03 -1.15 -22.18
CA THR A 289 23.50 -2.53 -22.22
C THR A 289 24.72 -2.72 -21.32
N GLU A 290 25.04 -3.97 -20.98
CA GLU A 290 26.23 -4.32 -20.18
C GLU A 290 27.54 -3.80 -20.81
N ASP A 291 27.62 -3.79 -22.14
CA ASP A 291 28.75 -3.25 -22.91
C ASP A 291 28.81 -1.70 -22.91
N GLY A 292 27.93 -1.04 -22.17
CA GLY A 292 27.86 0.41 -22.04
C GLY A 292 27.18 1.13 -23.20
N LYS A 293 26.68 0.41 -24.22
CA LYS A 293 25.95 0.99 -25.35
C LYS A 293 24.58 1.52 -24.89
N LEU A 294 24.21 2.68 -25.41
CA LEU A 294 22.90 3.28 -25.18
C LEU A 294 21.95 2.89 -26.31
N TRP A 295 20.86 2.24 -25.97
CA TRP A 295 19.78 1.91 -26.89
C TRP A 295 18.57 2.78 -26.60
N ARG A 296 17.84 3.18 -27.65
CA ARG A 296 16.65 4.03 -27.55
C ARG A 296 15.53 3.48 -28.42
N LEU A 297 14.27 3.75 -28.04
CA LEU A 297 13.11 3.44 -28.88
C LEU A 297 13.32 3.95 -30.32
N LYS A 298 13.10 3.07 -31.28
CA LYS A 298 13.07 3.40 -32.71
C LYS A 298 11.77 4.13 -33.05
N ASN A 299 11.74 4.78 -34.21
CA ASN A 299 10.57 5.48 -34.76
C ASN A 299 10.02 6.64 -33.92
N GLY A 300 10.74 7.10 -32.90
CA GLY A 300 10.39 8.35 -32.22
C GLY A 300 10.51 9.53 -33.19
N ASN A 301 9.45 10.31 -33.31
CA ASN A 301 9.34 11.47 -34.20
C ASN A 301 8.71 12.69 -33.54
N GLU A 302 8.21 12.55 -32.31
CA GLU A 302 7.53 13.60 -31.58
C GLU A 302 8.49 14.27 -30.58
N PRO A 303 8.93 15.51 -30.83
CA PRO A 303 9.90 16.16 -29.96
C PRO A 303 9.24 16.59 -28.65
N PHE A 304 9.88 16.25 -27.53
CA PHE A 304 9.60 16.76 -26.19
C PHE A 304 10.91 16.94 -25.41
N CYS A 305 10.85 17.70 -24.31
CA CYS A 305 12.03 17.98 -23.50
C CYS A 305 12.30 16.86 -22.49
N LEU A 306 13.58 16.54 -22.30
CA LEU A 306 14.06 15.57 -21.33
C LEU A 306 15.12 16.21 -20.43
N SER A 307 15.08 15.89 -19.13
CA SER A 307 16.16 16.17 -18.19
C SER A 307 17.03 14.95 -17.95
N ARG A 308 18.21 15.14 -17.35
CA ARG A 308 19.06 14.02 -16.88
C ARG A 308 18.61 13.45 -15.53
N ALA A 309 17.86 14.22 -14.76
CA ALA A 309 17.28 13.82 -13.47
C ALA A 309 15.75 13.70 -13.58
N LYS A 310 15.07 13.24 -12.53
CA LYS A 310 13.59 13.20 -12.46
C LYS A 310 13.02 14.61 -12.72
N PHE A 311 11.99 14.71 -13.56
CA PHE A 311 11.50 15.96 -14.15
C PHE A 311 10.00 15.94 -14.45
N VAL A 312 9.44 17.14 -14.50
CA VAL A 312 8.16 17.52 -15.12
C VAL A 312 8.45 18.83 -15.86
N ILE A 313 8.30 18.84 -17.19
CA ILE A 313 8.64 19.98 -18.05
C ILE A 313 7.43 20.33 -18.90
N THR A 314 6.97 21.57 -18.77
CA THR A 314 6.01 22.19 -19.68
C THR A 314 6.71 22.70 -20.93
N GLY A 315 6.11 22.49 -22.09
CA GLY A 315 6.67 22.79 -23.39
C GLY A 315 7.30 21.57 -24.06
N ARG A 316 7.35 21.63 -25.39
CA ARG A 316 7.87 20.54 -26.24
C ARG A 316 8.94 20.99 -27.25
N THR A 317 9.28 22.28 -27.25
CA THR A 317 10.25 22.89 -28.17
C THR A 317 11.28 23.72 -27.41
N GLN A 318 12.41 24.06 -28.06
CA GLN A 318 13.49 24.88 -27.50
C GLN A 318 14.06 24.33 -26.18
N CYS A 319 14.12 23.01 -26.06
CA CYS A 319 14.54 22.32 -24.84
C CYS A 319 15.95 22.76 -24.39
N GLU A 320 16.86 22.93 -25.34
CA GLU A 320 18.26 23.30 -25.13
C GLU A 320 18.41 24.73 -24.57
N ALA A 321 17.47 25.64 -24.87
CA ALA A 321 17.48 27.00 -24.32
C ALA A 321 17.25 27.01 -22.80
N SER A 322 16.58 25.96 -22.28
CA SER A 322 16.35 25.74 -20.86
C SER A 322 17.28 24.66 -20.27
N ALA A 323 18.40 24.36 -20.95
CA ALA A 323 19.36 23.32 -20.57
C ALA A 323 18.79 21.89 -20.46
N TYR A 324 17.67 21.61 -21.14
CA TYR A 324 17.15 20.27 -21.37
C TYR A 324 17.70 19.71 -22.70
N ARG A 325 17.44 18.43 -22.97
CA ARG A 325 17.70 17.82 -24.28
C ARG A 325 16.39 17.48 -24.98
N THR A 326 16.38 17.55 -26.30
CA THR A 326 15.24 17.04 -27.08
C THR A 326 15.25 15.50 -27.10
N GLY A 327 14.15 14.89 -26.66
CA GLY A 327 13.84 13.47 -26.83
C GLY A 327 12.83 13.27 -27.96
N GLN A 328 12.99 12.21 -28.72
CA GLN A 328 12.06 11.81 -29.77
C GLN A 328 11.13 10.73 -29.22
N PHE A 329 9.89 11.10 -28.91
CA PHE A 329 8.89 10.21 -28.34
C PHE A 329 8.10 9.51 -29.45
N ILE A 330 7.52 8.36 -29.11
CA ILE A 330 6.53 7.65 -29.94
C ILE A 330 5.13 7.95 -29.40
N GLU A 331 4.15 8.10 -30.28
CA GLU A 331 2.74 8.16 -29.88
C GLU A 331 2.30 6.80 -29.33
N THR A 332 1.59 6.80 -28.20
CA THR A 332 1.05 5.56 -27.62
C THR A 332 -0.25 5.17 -28.29
N ALA A 333 -0.70 3.92 -28.10
CA ALA A 333 -2.04 3.52 -28.50
C ALA A 333 -3.12 4.42 -27.86
N ALA A 334 -4.27 4.54 -28.52
CA ALA A 334 -5.41 5.26 -27.98
C ALA A 334 -5.90 4.66 -26.64
N VAL A 335 -6.51 5.49 -25.81
CA VAL A 335 -7.07 5.07 -24.51
C VAL A 335 -8.18 4.04 -24.74
N VAL A 336 -8.05 2.86 -24.13
CA VAL A 336 -9.09 1.82 -24.12
C VAL A 336 -9.52 1.58 -22.68
N ASP A 337 -10.82 1.68 -22.40
CA ASP A 337 -11.41 1.53 -21.06
C ASP A 337 -10.73 2.42 -19.99
N ASN A 338 -10.37 3.66 -20.34
CA ASN A 338 -9.64 4.62 -19.50
C ASN A 338 -8.21 4.18 -19.12
N SER A 339 -7.60 3.28 -19.89
CA SER A 339 -6.25 2.79 -19.66
C SER A 339 -5.41 2.70 -20.95
N ILE A 340 -4.09 2.80 -20.78
CA ILE A 340 -3.09 2.51 -21.82
C ILE A 340 -2.03 1.62 -21.20
N VAL A 341 -1.63 0.57 -21.91
CA VAL A 341 -0.47 -0.25 -21.57
C VAL A 341 0.54 -0.16 -22.70
N VAL A 342 1.73 0.37 -22.40
CA VAL A 342 2.87 0.37 -23.33
C VAL A 342 3.81 -0.73 -22.90
N GLU A 343 4.04 -1.70 -23.79
CA GLU A 343 5.01 -2.77 -23.59
C GLU A 343 6.24 -2.48 -24.46
N PHE A 344 7.42 -2.56 -23.85
CA PHE A 344 8.70 -2.34 -24.50
C PHE A 344 9.40 -3.68 -24.72
N PHE A 345 9.67 -4.06 -25.97
CA PHE A 345 10.38 -5.28 -26.34
C PHE A 345 11.78 -4.96 -26.87
N ASP A 346 12.72 -5.93 -26.84
CA ASP A 346 14.10 -5.70 -27.31
C ASP A 346 14.13 -5.18 -28.75
N ASP A 347 13.24 -5.69 -29.62
CA ASP A 347 13.13 -5.28 -31.03
C ASP A 347 12.68 -3.82 -31.21
N ASP A 348 12.13 -3.17 -30.19
CA ASP A 348 11.71 -1.76 -30.25
C ASP A 348 12.87 -0.79 -30.15
N PHE A 349 14.07 -1.26 -29.84
CA PHE A 349 15.23 -0.42 -29.58
C PHE A 349 16.30 -0.49 -30.66
N VAL A 350 17.04 0.60 -30.81
CA VAL A 350 18.20 0.72 -31.71
C VAL A 350 19.39 1.32 -30.96
N ASP A 351 20.60 0.89 -31.34
CA ASP A 351 21.85 1.42 -30.81
C ASP A 351 22.08 2.87 -31.29
N VAL A 352 22.13 3.80 -30.35
CA VAL A 352 22.35 5.24 -30.59
C VAL A 352 23.64 5.74 -29.96
N SER A 353 24.57 4.84 -29.64
CA SER A 353 25.85 5.17 -29.01
C SER A 353 26.71 6.16 -29.81
N HIS A 354 26.47 6.29 -31.12
CA HIS A 354 27.21 7.16 -32.03
C HIS A 354 26.56 8.54 -32.27
N ASP A 355 25.36 8.79 -31.74
CA ASP A 355 24.59 10.04 -31.91
C ASP A 355 24.86 11.07 -30.79
N ARG A 356 26.03 11.01 -30.14
CA ARG A 356 26.39 11.88 -29.01
C ARG A 356 27.12 13.15 -29.41
#